data_AF-A0A1V4HZJ9-F1
#
_entry.id   AF-A0A1V4HZJ9-F1
#
_cell.length_a   1.000
_cell.length_b   1.000
_cell.length_c   1.000
_cell.angle_alpha   90.00
_cell.angle_beta   90.00
_cell.angle_gamma   90.00
#
_symmetry.space_group_name_H-M   'P 1'
#
loop_
_entity.id
_entity.type
_entity.pdbx_description
1 polymer ?
#
loop_
_entity_poly.entity_id
_entity_poly.type
_entity_poly.pdbx_seq_one_letter_code
_entity_poly.pdbx_strand_id
1 'polypeptide(L)' 'MVRLGWCRLPPGVTWGEVALIGLLAGIGFTMSIFIAMLAFENEALLSAAKLGVLLGSLTAALIGLAWGLVQVRRLRR' A
#
# COMPACT_ATOMS: atom_id res chain seq x y z
N MET A 1 6.74 7.26 -15.27
CA MET A 1 7.23 6.67 -16.55
C MET A 1 6.09 6.43 -17.54
N VAL A 2 5.10 5.58 -17.23
CA VAL A 2 3.96 5.36 -18.15
C VAL A 2 3.16 6.66 -18.41
N ARG A 3 2.87 7.43 -17.35
CA ARG A 3 2.18 8.73 -17.48
C ARG A 3 3.01 9.82 -18.18
N LEU A 4 4.33 9.63 -18.28
CA LEU A 4 5.27 10.54 -18.98
C LEU A 4 5.53 10.09 -20.44
N GLY A 5 4.91 9.00 -20.91
CA GLY A 5 5.09 8.46 -22.26
C GLY A 5 6.37 7.65 -22.49
N TRP A 6 7.22 7.49 -21.47
CA TRP A 6 8.52 6.81 -21.60
C TRP A 6 8.43 5.28 -21.58
N CYS A 7 7.33 4.72 -21.09
CA CYS A 7 7.08 3.29 -21.04
C CYS A 7 5.62 2.99 -21.33
N ARG A 8 5.33 1.76 -21.78
CA ARG A 8 3.97 1.24 -21.94
C ARG A 8 3.67 0.20 -20.87
N LEU A 9 2.40 0.06 -20.51
CA LEU A 9 1.96 -0.99 -19.61
C LEU A 9 2.14 -2.36 -20.31
N PRO A 10 2.67 -3.40 -19.64
CA PRO A 10 2.86 -4.72 -20.25
C PRO A 10 1.55 -5.31 -20.77
N PRO A 11 1.58 -6.09 -21.87
CA PRO A 11 0.39 -6.77 -22.37
C PRO A 11 -0.15 -7.71 -21.29
N GLY A 12 -1.45 -7.61 -21.01
CA GLY A 12 -2.13 -8.40 -19.98
C GLY A 12 -2.19 -7.75 -18.59
N VAL A 13 -1.51 -6.63 -18.36
CA VAL A 13 -1.63 -5.86 -17.12
C VAL A 13 -2.66 -4.74 -17.29
N THR A 14 -3.57 -4.62 -16.33
CA THR A 14 -4.60 -3.59 -16.27
C THR A 14 -4.28 -2.54 -15.20
N TRP A 15 -4.79 -1.32 -15.38
CA TRP A 15 -4.65 -0.26 -14.37
C TRP A 15 -5.24 -0.63 -13.00
N GLY A 16 -6.24 -1.53 -12.98
CA GLY A 16 -6.80 -2.06 -11.75
C GLY A 16 -5.79 -2.90 -10.94
N GLU A 17 -4.92 -3.65 -11.62
CA GLU A 17 -3.84 -4.43 -10.99
C GLU A 17 -2.72 -3.52 -10.50
N VAL A 18 -2.36 -2.49 -11.27
CA VAL A 18 -1.37 -1.50 -10.84
C VAL A 18 -1.85 -0.78 -9.57
N ALA A 19 -3.13 -0.39 -9.52
CA ALA A 19 -3.72 0.21 -8.33
C ALA A 19 -3.74 -0.76 -7.13
N LEU A 20 -4.07 -2.03 -7.36
CA LEU A 20 -4.02 -3.07 -6.32
C LEU A 20 -2.60 -3.25 -5.76
N ILE A 21 -1.60 -3.37 -6.63
CA ILE A 21 -0.19 -3.50 -6.22
C ILE A 21 0.24 -2.26 -5.44
N GLY A 22 -0.17 -1.06 -5.86
CA GLY A 22 0.09 0.18 -5.13
C GLY A 22 -0.51 0.20 -3.72
N LEU A 23 -1.76 -0.28 -3.57
CA LEU A 23 -2.41 -0.40 -2.25
C LEU A 23 -1.67 -1.38 -1.34
N LEU A 24 -1.26 -2.54 -1.88
CA LEU A 24 -0.49 -3.54 -1.13
C LEU A 24 0.91 -3.03 -0.78
N ALA A 25 1.56 -2.28 -1.67
CA ALA A 25 2.85 -1.64 -1.42
C ALA A 25 2.79 -0.57 -0.32
N GLY A 26 1.61 -0.01 -0.04
CA GLY A 26 1.39 0.91 1.07
C GLY A 26 1.42 0.27 2.47
N ILE A 27 1.50 -1.07 2.56
CA ILE A 27 1.58 -1.80 3.83
C ILE A 27 3.02 -1.73 4.36
N GLY A 28 3.31 -0.66 5.09
CA GLY A 28 4.68 -0.33 5.53
C GLY A 28 5.13 -0.93 6.87
N PHE A 29 4.26 -1.64 7.60
CA PHE A 29 4.47 -2.19 8.96
C PHE A 29 5.91 -2.16 9.50
N THR A 30 6.80 -3.04 9.05
CA THR A 30 8.17 -3.15 9.58
C THR A 30 9.06 -1.96 9.20
N MET A 31 9.06 -1.55 7.92
CA MET A 31 9.90 -0.47 7.43
C MET A 31 9.46 0.90 7.95
N SER A 32 8.15 1.14 8.06
CA SER A 32 7.59 2.36 8.62
C SER A 32 7.81 2.46 10.13
N ILE A 33 7.70 1.36 10.89
CA ILE A 33 8.07 1.35 12.30
C ILE A 33 9.56 1.63 12.48
N PHE A 34 10.42 1.05 11.62
CA PHE A 34 11.86 1.33 11.64
C PHE A 34 12.15 2.81 11.39
N ILE A 35 11.52 3.42 10.38
CA ILE A 35 11.64 4.87 10.12
C ILE A 35 11.14 5.68 11.33
N ALA A 36 10.04 5.29 11.97
CA ALA A 36 9.53 5.97 13.16
C ALA A 36 10.52 5.92 14.33
N MET A 37 11.22 4.80 14.53
CA MET A 37 12.27 4.68 15.55
C MET A 37 13.47 5.59 15.27
N LEU A 38 13.80 5.83 14.00
CA LEU A 38 14.87 6.76 13.61
C LEU A 38 14.43 8.24 13.70
N ALA A 39 13.14 8.51 13.53
CA ALA A 39 12.60 9.88 13.45
C ALA A 39 12.25 10.48 14.83
N PHE A 40 11.90 9.66 15.82
CA PHE A 40 11.42 10.14 17.12
C PHE A 40 12.21 9.56 18.29
N GLU A 41 12.83 10.46 19.07
CA GLU A 41 13.52 10.10 20.32
C GLU A 41 12.56 10.05 21.52
N ASN A 42 11.44 10.78 21.46
CA ASN A 42 10.43 10.80 22.54
C ASN A 42 9.50 9.56 22.45
N GLU A 43 9.43 8.78 23.54
CA GLU A 43 8.64 7.54 23.59
C GLU A 43 7.14 7.73 23.35
N ALA A 44 6.56 8.86 23.79
CA ALA A 44 5.14 9.13 23.58
C ALA A 44 4.82 9.35 22.09
N LEU A 45 5.69 10.09 21.38
CA LEU A 45 5.56 10.29 19.94
C LEU A 45 5.82 8.99 19.17
N LEU A 46 6.80 8.19 19.59
CA LEU A 46 7.08 6.89 18.99
C LEU A 46 5.90 5.92 19.13
N SER A 47 5.24 5.92 20.28
CA SER A 47 4.06 5.08 20.54
C SER A 47 2.88 5.50 19.67
N ALA A 48 2.63 6.80 19.54
CA ALA A 48 1.63 7.34 18.64
C ALA A 48 1.94 7.02 17.16
N ALA A 49 3.21 7.14 16.74
CA ALA A 49 3.65 6.80 15.39
C ALA A 49 3.47 5.31 15.08
N LYS A 50 3.82 4.42 16.02
CA LYS A 50 3.56 2.97 15.89
C LYS A 50 2.07 2.69 15.68
N LEU A 51 1.20 3.26 16.50
CA LEU A 51 -0.25 3.12 16.33
C LEU A 51 -0.72 3.64 14.97
N GLY A 52 -0.21 4.80 14.53
CA GLY A 52 -0.51 5.36 13.22
C GLY A 52 -0.10 4.43 12.07
N VAL A 53 1.09 3.84 12.14
CA VAL A 53 1.57 2.87 11.14
C VAL A 53 0.71 1.60 11.13
N LEU A 54 0.31 1.10 12.30
CA LEU A 54 -0.57 -0.07 12.41
C LEU A 54 -1.93 0.20 11.78
N LEU A 55 -2.55 1.33 12.12
CA LEU A 55 -3.86 1.72 11.57
C LEU A 55 -3.78 1.97 10.06
N GLY A 56 -2.76 2.67 9.60
CA GLY A 56 -2.54 2.91 8.16
C GLY A 56 -2.28 1.62 7.37
N SER A 57 -1.50 0.70 7.94
CA SER A 57 -1.27 -0.61 7.32
C SER A 57 -2.55 -1.44 7.27
N LEU A 58 -3.36 -1.40 8.31
CA LEU A 58 -4.64 -2.10 8.37
C LEU A 58 -5.63 -1.54 7.34
N THR A 59 -5.77 -0.22 7.24
CA THR A 59 -6.67 0.39 6.25
C THR A 59 -6.20 0.11 4.83
N ALA A 60 -4.90 0.18 4.56
CA ALA A 60 -4.32 -0.21 3.27
C ALA A 60 -4.62 -1.69 2.94
N ALA A 61 -4.47 -2.60 3.90
CA ALA A 61 -4.77 -4.01 3.73
C ALA A 61 -6.26 -4.26 3.45
N LEU A 62 -7.17 -3.60 4.18
CA LEU A 62 -8.61 -3.72 3.96
C LEU A 62 -9.04 -3.20 2.59
N ILE A 63 -8.54 -2.02 2.19
CA ILE A 63 -8.85 -1.42 0.89
C ILE A 63 -8.25 -2.27 -0.24
N GLY A 64 -7.00 -2.70 -0.09
CA GLY A 64 -6.32 -3.59 -1.03
C GLY A 64 -7.08 -4.91 -1.21
N LEU A 65 -7.52 -5.54 -0.12
CA LEU A 65 -8.30 -6.77 -0.16
C LEU A 65 -9.67 -6.55 -0.80
N ALA A 66 -10.40 -5.49 -0.44
CA ALA A 66 -11.68 -5.17 -1.05
C ALA A 66 -11.56 -4.94 -2.57
N TRP A 67 -10.55 -4.16 -2.98
CA TRP A 67 -10.27 -3.89 -4.40
C TRP A 67 -9.84 -5.16 -5.15
N GLY A 68 -8.98 -5.97 -4.53
CA GLY A 68 -8.53 -7.26 -5.05
C GLY A 68 -9.69 -8.23 -5.26
N LEU A 69 -10.63 -8.31 -4.31
CA LEU A 69 -11.83 -9.15 -4.43
C LEU A 69 -12.74 -8.69 -5.58
N VAL A 70 -12.90 -7.37 -5.77
CA VAL A 70 -13.67 -6.82 -6.90
C VAL A 70 -13.00 -7.18 -8.24
N GLN A 71 -11.67 -7.08 -8.31
CA GLN A 71 -10.88 -7.45 -9.48
C GLN A 71 -10.96 -8.95 -9.79
N VAL A 72 -10.76 -9.81 -8.80
CA VAL A 72 -10.84 -11.26 -8.97
C VAL A 72 -12.25 -11.67 -9.42
N ARG A 73 -13.31 -11.04 -8.88
CA ARG A 73 -14.69 -11.27 -9.32
C ARG A 73 -14.94 -10.84 -10.76
N ARG A 74 -14.24 -9.82 -11.25
CA ARG A 74 -14.31 -9.37 -12.66
C ARG A 74 -13.56 -10.31 -13.61
N LEU A 75 -12.40 -10.83 -13.20
CA LEU A 75 -11.64 -11.81 -14.00
C LEU A 75 -12.31 -13.18 -14.11
N ARG A 76 -13.13 -13.55 -13.11
CA ARG A 76 -13.83 -14.85 -13.06
C ARG A 76 -15.20 -14.86 -13.77
N ARG A 77 -15.63 -13.73 -14.35
CA ARG A 77 -16.82 -13.61 -15.19
C ARG A 77 -16.41 -13.52 -16.65
#